data_AF-A0A315VJV4-F1
#
_entry.id   AF-A0A315VJV4-F1
#
_cell.length_a   1.000
_cell.length_b   1.000
_cell.length_c   1.000
_cell.angle_alpha   90.00
_cell.angle_beta   90.00
_cell.angle_gamma   90.00
#
_symmetry.space_group_name_H-M   'P 1'
#
loop_
_entity.id
_entity.type
_entity.pdbx_description
1 polymer ?
#
loop_
_entity_poly.entity_id
_entity_poly.type
_entity_poly.pdbx_seq_one_letter_code
_entity_poly.pdbx_strand_id
1 'polypeptide(L)'
;MWSPGRAALCWMLLETFLRSAGGLNICMSGSATSCEECLLTHPSCAWCAQEDFGKRRSLTSRCDLKQNLQKRGCEPRFIEYPKSTISILQNSPLSTKGSGPAQYDVVQIMPQRISLSLRPGDKTAFSLQVRQVEDYPVDLYYLMDLSLSMKDDLDTIRNLGTKLAEEMGKLTSNFRLGFGSFVDKNMSPFSYTAPKYQENPCNGYKLFPNCVPTFGFRHILSLTDKVDRFNEEVQKQMVSRNRDAPEGGFDAILQAAVCKEEIGWRKEAYHLLVFATDDVPHLALDGRLGGLVQPHDGRCHLNDHNEYSASTKMDYPSLALLGEKLAENNIFLIFAVTKRLYVIYKNFTALIPGTTVEILDQDSKNVIQLIINAYNNIRSKVELTVWDHPEDISLSFTATCQDGKPLPGFRKCEEFKIGETASFDVSVEARSCPPRGTNQTFTIKPVGFKDRLEVAVDYQCDCSCSRTAQVNSSLCNSIGMYNCGTCRCEPGYLGAHCECQEGEASSMYLSACREAEGKQVCSGRGECSCNQCLCYESEFGKIYGSFCECDDFSCSRHKGVLCSGRNVFHLSAHH
;
A
#
# COMPACT_ATOMS: atom_id res chain seq x y z
N MET A 1 9.88 -70.69 -42.01
CA MET A 1 9.03 -70.76 -40.80
C MET A 1 9.74 -70.07 -39.64
N TRP A 2 9.70 -68.73 -39.59
CA TRP A 2 10.13 -67.96 -38.42
C TRP A 2 8.94 -67.07 -38.03
N SER A 3 8.39 -67.31 -36.83
CA SER A 3 7.11 -66.77 -36.37
C SER A 3 7.13 -65.25 -36.14
N PRO A 4 6.04 -64.52 -36.46
CA PRO A 4 5.91 -63.07 -36.22
C PRO A 4 5.65 -62.71 -34.74
N GLY A 5 5.70 -63.68 -33.82
CA GLY A 5 5.35 -63.49 -32.40
C GLY A 5 6.46 -62.94 -31.50
N ARG A 6 7.70 -62.79 -31.98
CA ARG A 6 8.83 -62.30 -31.13
C ARG A 6 9.08 -60.79 -31.20
N ALA A 7 8.65 -60.11 -32.26
CA ALA A 7 8.84 -58.66 -32.40
C ALA A 7 7.81 -57.86 -31.56
N ALA A 8 6.56 -58.35 -31.47
CA ALA A 8 5.51 -57.69 -30.71
C ALA A 8 5.72 -57.77 -29.17
N LEU A 9 6.30 -58.87 -28.67
CA LEU A 9 6.65 -58.98 -27.25
C LEU A 9 7.82 -58.07 -26.87
N CYS A 10 8.80 -57.87 -27.75
CA CYS A 10 9.91 -56.96 -27.49
C CYS A 10 9.49 -55.49 -27.48
N TRP A 11 8.53 -55.07 -28.31
CA TRP A 11 7.99 -53.70 -28.30
C TRP A 11 7.05 -53.44 -27.11
N MET A 12 6.23 -54.42 -26.72
CA MET A 12 5.41 -54.30 -25.49
C MET A 12 6.28 -54.28 -24.23
N LEU A 13 7.39 -55.03 -24.19
CA LEU A 13 8.32 -55.00 -23.05
C LEU A 13 9.14 -53.70 -23.02
N LEU A 14 9.51 -53.12 -24.17
CA LEU A 14 10.18 -51.81 -24.23
C LEU A 14 9.25 -50.66 -23.83
N GLU A 15 7.97 -50.67 -24.23
CA GLU A 15 7.00 -49.66 -23.79
C GLU A 15 6.62 -49.78 -22.31
N THR A 16 6.65 -50.99 -21.74
CA THR A 16 6.44 -51.16 -20.28
C THR A 16 7.66 -50.74 -19.44
N PHE A 17 8.88 -50.79 -19.99
CA PHE A 17 10.08 -50.33 -19.29
C PHE A 17 10.36 -48.83 -19.43
N LEU A 18 9.73 -48.13 -20.37
CA LEU A 18 9.89 -46.68 -20.58
C LEU A 18 8.90 -45.80 -19.81
N ARG A 19 8.00 -46.37 -18.97
CA ARG A 19 6.99 -45.61 -18.20
C ARG A 19 7.26 -45.46 -16.69
N SER A 20 8.49 -45.68 -16.22
CA SER A 20 8.82 -45.62 -14.77
C SER A 20 9.93 -44.63 -14.39
N ALA A 21 10.33 -43.71 -15.26
CA ALA A 21 11.22 -42.61 -14.86
C ALA A 21 10.37 -41.34 -14.63
N GLY A 22 9.69 -41.27 -13.49
CA GLY A 22 9.11 -40.01 -13.03
C GLY A 22 10.24 -39.04 -12.71
N GLY A 23 10.45 -38.03 -13.56
CA GLY A 23 11.43 -36.98 -13.29
C GLY A 23 11.19 -36.31 -11.93
N LEU A 24 12.26 -35.83 -11.27
CA LEU A 24 12.13 -35.03 -10.06
C LEU A 24 11.25 -33.80 -10.35
N ASN A 25 10.20 -33.61 -9.55
CA ASN A 25 9.39 -32.40 -9.60
C ASN A 25 9.95 -31.35 -8.63
N ILE A 26 9.45 -30.11 -8.75
CA ILE A 26 9.88 -28.94 -7.96
C ILE A 26 9.91 -29.16 -6.44
N CYS A 27 9.04 -30.04 -5.92
CA CYS A 27 8.96 -30.35 -4.48
C CYS A 27 10.03 -31.36 -4.05
N MET A 28 10.42 -32.26 -4.95
CA MET A 28 11.46 -33.26 -4.70
C MET A 28 12.86 -32.70 -4.97
N SER A 29 12.99 -31.73 -5.88
CA SER A 29 14.27 -31.06 -6.19
C SER A 29 14.73 -30.10 -5.09
N GLY A 30 13.83 -29.65 -4.21
CA GLY A 30 14.14 -28.68 -3.15
C GLY A 30 14.83 -29.28 -1.91
N SER A 31 15.02 -30.61 -1.83
CA SER A 31 15.68 -31.30 -0.70
C SER A 31 15.14 -30.97 0.70
N ALA A 32 13.88 -30.55 0.81
CA ALA A 32 13.31 -30.05 2.06
C ALA A 32 13.44 -31.07 3.21
N THR A 33 14.12 -30.66 4.26
CA THR A 33 14.43 -31.46 5.46
C THR A 33 13.34 -31.38 6.53
N SER A 34 12.44 -30.40 6.39
CA SER A 34 11.35 -30.15 7.31
C SER A 34 10.04 -29.82 6.60
N CYS A 35 8.94 -29.94 7.33
CA CYS A 35 7.63 -29.63 6.81
C CYS A 35 7.52 -28.15 6.40
N GLU A 36 8.04 -27.24 7.22
CA GLU A 36 8.01 -25.80 6.96
C GLU A 36 8.79 -25.44 5.67
N GLU A 37 10.00 -26.00 5.51
CA GLU A 37 10.82 -25.82 4.31
C GLU A 37 10.14 -26.37 3.04
N CYS A 38 9.46 -27.51 3.17
CA CYS A 38 8.69 -28.09 2.06
C CYS A 38 7.56 -27.17 1.60
N LEU A 39 6.82 -26.59 2.55
CA LEU A 39 5.70 -25.70 2.21
C LEU A 39 6.15 -24.38 1.58
N LEU A 40 7.34 -23.89 1.97
CA LEU A 40 7.98 -22.70 1.41
C LEU A 40 8.61 -22.92 0.03
N THR A 41 8.89 -24.17 -0.36
CA THR A 41 9.53 -24.47 -1.65
C THR A 41 8.65 -24.05 -2.84
N HIS A 42 7.37 -24.45 -2.83
CA HIS A 42 6.40 -24.09 -3.86
C HIS A 42 4.96 -24.34 -3.36
N PRO A 43 3.95 -23.54 -3.74
CA PRO A 43 2.54 -23.72 -3.32
C PRO A 43 1.91 -25.05 -3.70
N SER A 44 2.46 -25.76 -4.69
CA SER A 44 1.99 -27.11 -5.06
C SER A 44 2.52 -28.23 -4.17
N CYS A 45 3.52 -27.95 -3.32
CA CYS A 45 4.16 -28.95 -2.47
C CYS A 45 3.32 -29.27 -1.25
N ALA A 46 3.36 -30.52 -0.83
CA ALA A 46 2.72 -31.05 0.35
C ALA A 46 3.72 -31.89 1.13
N TRP A 47 3.49 -32.03 2.43
CA TRP A 47 4.33 -32.83 3.32
C TRP A 47 3.56 -34.01 3.91
N CYS A 48 4.19 -35.18 4.02
CA CYS A 48 3.63 -36.34 4.68
C CYS A 48 4.22 -36.52 6.10
N ALA A 49 3.40 -36.29 7.12
CA ALA A 49 3.76 -36.43 8.53
C ALA A 49 3.56 -37.86 9.08
N GLN A 50 3.16 -38.82 8.24
CA GLN A 50 2.89 -40.20 8.66
C GLN A 50 4.19 -40.93 9.02
N GLU A 51 4.24 -41.56 10.19
CA GLU A 51 5.47 -42.13 10.75
C GLU A 51 6.13 -43.20 9.86
N ASP A 52 5.34 -44.15 9.34
CA ASP A 52 5.81 -45.28 8.54
C ASP A 52 5.97 -45.00 7.04
N PHE A 53 5.71 -43.76 6.62
CA PHE A 53 5.87 -43.34 5.23
C PHE A 53 7.34 -43.42 4.80
N GLY A 54 7.62 -44.17 3.74
CA GLY A 54 8.96 -44.34 3.18
C GLY A 54 9.84 -45.44 3.79
N LYS A 55 9.34 -46.22 4.75
CA LYS A 55 10.11 -47.31 5.41
C LYS A 55 10.42 -48.52 4.49
N ARG A 56 9.84 -48.61 3.28
CA ARG A 56 10.02 -49.73 2.34
C ARG A 56 10.84 -49.31 1.11
N ARG A 57 12.16 -49.43 1.20
CA ARG A 57 13.14 -49.47 0.08
C ARG A 57 12.95 -48.42 -1.04
N SER A 58 13.06 -47.15 -0.69
CA SER A 58 13.83 -46.11 -1.43
C SER A 58 13.74 -44.80 -0.64
N LEU A 59 14.68 -43.88 -0.85
CA LEU A 59 14.64 -42.51 -0.35
C LEU A 59 13.39 -41.77 -0.89
N THR A 60 12.21 -42.07 -0.38
CA THR A 60 10.99 -41.34 -0.76
C THR A 60 10.94 -40.06 0.05
N SER A 61 11.19 -38.93 -0.61
CA SER A 61 10.98 -37.60 -0.04
C SER A 61 9.59 -37.50 0.60
N ARG A 62 9.54 -37.00 1.85
CA ARG A 62 8.28 -36.66 2.54
C ARG A 62 7.64 -35.40 1.96
N CYS A 63 8.39 -34.62 1.18
CA CYS A 63 7.93 -33.47 0.42
C CYS A 63 7.69 -33.85 -1.04
N ASP A 64 6.44 -33.75 -1.51
CA ASP A 64 6.08 -34.02 -2.91
C ASP A 64 4.73 -33.34 -3.22
N LEU A 65 4.26 -33.46 -4.46
CA LEU A 65 2.89 -33.11 -4.82
C LEU A 65 1.91 -33.97 -4.02
N LYS A 66 0.81 -33.36 -3.54
CA LYS A 66 -0.25 -34.03 -2.76
C LYS A 66 -0.70 -35.36 -3.37
N GLN A 67 -0.90 -35.40 -4.69
CA GLN A 67 -1.34 -36.61 -5.40
C GLN A 67 -0.28 -37.72 -5.40
N ASN A 68 1.01 -37.37 -5.45
CA ASN A 68 2.11 -38.34 -5.40
C ASN A 68 2.22 -38.95 -4.01
N LEU A 69 2.10 -38.14 -2.95
CA LEU A 69 2.10 -38.64 -1.56
C LEU A 69 0.96 -39.64 -1.32
N GLN A 70 -0.24 -39.33 -1.81
CA GLN A 70 -1.38 -40.24 -1.73
C GLN A 70 -1.14 -41.55 -2.49
N LYS A 71 -0.61 -41.48 -3.72
CA LYS A 71 -0.26 -42.68 -4.52
C LYS A 71 0.80 -43.54 -3.84
N ARG A 72 1.71 -42.94 -3.07
CA ARG A 72 2.76 -43.62 -2.30
C ARG A 72 2.28 -44.14 -0.94
N GLY A 73 1.00 -43.93 -0.59
CA GLY A 73 0.38 -44.49 0.61
C GLY A 73 0.36 -43.58 1.83
N CYS A 74 0.60 -42.26 1.68
CA CYS A 74 0.36 -41.32 2.76
C CYS A 74 -1.14 -41.11 2.95
N GLU A 75 -1.66 -41.39 4.14
CA GLU A 75 -3.07 -41.18 4.43
C GLU A 75 -3.42 -39.68 4.43
N PRO A 76 -4.59 -39.27 3.91
CA PRO A 76 -4.96 -37.86 3.77
C PRO A 76 -4.88 -37.02 5.05
N ARG A 77 -5.11 -37.63 6.23
CA ARG A 77 -5.05 -36.94 7.53
C ARG A 77 -3.63 -36.56 7.96
N PHE A 78 -2.61 -37.21 7.42
CA PHE A 78 -1.20 -36.90 7.70
C PHE A 78 -0.57 -36.03 6.61
N ILE A 79 -1.33 -35.60 5.61
CA ILE A 79 -0.85 -34.72 4.54
C ILE A 79 -1.05 -33.26 4.93
N GLU A 80 0.04 -32.56 5.14
CA GLU A 80 0.09 -31.11 5.33
C GLU A 80 0.07 -30.44 3.96
N TYR A 81 -1.04 -29.77 3.64
CA TYR A 81 -1.20 -29.01 2.41
C TYR A 81 -2.12 -27.81 2.65
N PRO A 82 -1.66 -26.81 3.41
CA PRO A 82 -2.40 -25.57 3.60
C PRO A 82 -2.61 -24.86 2.27
N LYS A 83 -3.73 -24.14 2.18
CA LYS A 83 -4.12 -23.32 1.04
C LYS A 83 -4.46 -21.93 1.53
N SER A 84 -4.13 -20.93 0.73
CA SER A 84 -4.56 -19.56 0.99
C SER A 84 -6.09 -19.48 1.03
N THR A 85 -6.64 -18.85 2.06
CA THR A 85 -8.08 -18.69 2.26
C THR A 85 -8.45 -17.24 2.54
N ILE A 86 -9.70 -16.90 2.22
CA ILE A 86 -10.27 -15.57 2.41
C ILE A 86 -11.53 -15.73 3.23
N SER A 87 -11.66 -14.93 4.28
CA SER A 87 -12.86 -14.82 5.08
C SER A 87 -13.37 -13.38 5.05
N ILE A 88 -14.63 -13.21 4.70
CA ILE A 88 -15.27 -11.89 4.70
C ILE A 88 -15.85 -11.66 6.09
N LEU A 89 -15.33 -10.66 6.79
CA LEU A 89 -15.72 -10.35 8.17
C LEU A 89 -16.84 -9.30 8.23
N GLN A 90 -16.86 -8.35 7.29
CA GLN A 90 -17.90 -7.33 7.18
C GLN A 90 -18.20 -7.03 5.71
N ASN A 91 -19.48 -7.11 5.33
CA ASN A 91 -19.95 -6.96 3.95
C ASN A 91 -21.33 -6.28 3.87
N SER A 92 -21.40 -5.04 4.36
CA SER A 92 -22.58 -4.20 4.20
C SER A 92 -22.79 -3.85 2.72
N PRO A 93 -24.02 -3.87 2.20
CA PRO A 93 -24.32 -3.57 0.81
C PRO A 93 -24.09 -2.08 0.47
N LEU A 94 -23.78 -1.79 -0.80
CA LEU A 94 -23.58 -0.43 -1.28
C LEU A 94 -24.89 0.39 -1.20
N SER A 95 -24.80 1.59 -0.65
CA SER A 95 -25.91 2.55 -0.59
C SER A 95 -26.23 3.11 -1.97
N THR A 96 -27.50 3.45 -2.20
CA THR A 96 -27.97 4.05 -3.47
C THR A 96 -27.97 5.58 -3.42
N LYS A 97 -28.32 6.19 -2.28
CA LYS A 97 -28.34 7.63 -2.05
C LYS A 97 -27.60 8.02 -0.76
N GLY A 98 -26.97 9.20 -0.80
CA GLY A 98 -26.20 9.76 0.31
C GLY A 98 -27.05 10.49 1.35
N SER A 99 -28.30 10.80 0.99
CA SER A 99 -29.25 11.62 1.74
C SER A 99 -30.53 10.82 2.00
N GLY A 100 -30.61 10.20 3.18
CA GLY A 100 -31.75 9.43 3.65
C GLY A 100 -31.98 9.62 5.16
N PRO A 101 -33.09 9.08 5.72
CA PRO A 101 -33.44 9.27 7.14
C PRO A 101 -32.41 8.69 8.12
N ALA A 102 -31.54 7.78 7.66
CA ALA A 102 -30.31 7.38 8.34
C ALA A 102 -29.12 8.12 7.69
N GLN A 103 -28.96 9.40 8.00
CA GLN A 103 -28.02 10.34 7.37
C GLN A 103 -26.52 10.03 7.64
N TYR A 104 -26.21 8.88 8.27
CA TYR A 104 -24.91 8.60 8.90
C TYR A 104 -24.27 7.25 8.53
N ASP A 105 -24.86 6.47 7.61
CA ASP A 105 -24.36 5.14 7.22
C ASP A 105 -24.35 4.96 5.69
N VAL A 106 -23.75 5.92 4.96
CA VAL A 106 -23.55 5.78 3.51
C VAL A 106 -22.38 4.81 3.26
N VAL A 107 -22.67 3.67 2.64
CA VAL A 107 -21.67 2.65 2.30
C VAL A 107 -21.33 2.74 0.81
N GLN A 108 -20.08 3.05 0.50
CA GLN A 108 -19.58 3.25 -0.87
C GLN A 108 -18.60 2.18 -1.32
N ILE A 109 -18.15 1.31 -0.40
CA ILE A 109 -17.24 0.20 -0.66
C ILE A 109 -17.78 -1.10 -0.07
N MET A 110 -17.63 -2.21 -0.77
CA MET A 110 -17.90 -3.54 -0.22
C MET A 110 -16.91 -4.58 -0.76
N PRO A 111 -16.45 -5.55 0.06
CA PRO A 111 -16.63 -5.64 1.52
C PRO A 111 -15.88 -4.52 2.28
N GLN A 112 -16.13 -4.37 3.58
CA GLN A 112 -15.43 -3.38 4.44
C GLN A 112 -14.30 -4.03 5.23
N ARG A 113 -14.40 -5.32 5.53
CA ARG A 113 -13.40 -6.03 6.33
C ARG A 113 -13.24 -7.46 5.89
N ILE A 114 -12.00 -7.88 5.62
CA ILE A 114 -11.64 -9.26 5.27
C ILE A 114 -10.45 -9.73 6.09
N SER A 115 -10.35 -11.04 6.27
CA SER A 115 -9.16 -11.70 6.81
C SER A 115 -8.64 -12.72 5.80
N LEU A 116 -7.36 -12.57 5.45
CA LEU A 116 -6.59 -13.43 4.58
C LEU A 116 -5.73 -14.34 5.43
N SER A 117 -5.78 -15.65 5.17
CA SER A 117 -4.80 -16.58 5.72
C SER A 117 -4.00 -17.12 4.54
N LEU A 118 -2.77 -16.65 4.39
CA LEU A 118 -1.94 -16.79 3.19
C LEU A 118 -0.86 -17.83 3.39
N ARG A 119 -0.74 -18.75 2.44
CA ARG A 119 0.44 -19.58 2.28
C ARG A 119 1.43 -18.87 1.35
N PRO A 120 2.72 -18.74 1.71
CA PRO A 120 3.72 -18.14 0.83
C PRO A 120 3.75 -18.77 -0.57
N GLY A 121 3.78 -17.93 -1.60
CA GLY A 121 3.72 -18.31 -3.01
C GLY A 121 2.34 -18.73 -3.52
N ASP A 122 1.35 -18.97 -2.65
CA ASP A 122 -0.01 -19.36 -3.05
C ASP A 122 -0.88 -18.13 -3.28
N LYS A 123 -1.17 -17.84 -4.56
CA LYS A 123 -1.97 -16.69 -4.98
C LYS A 123 -3.44 -16.88 -4.64
N THR A 124 -4.02 -15.88 -3.99
CA THR A 124 -5.47 -15.80 -3.78
C THR A 124 -6.01 -14.48 -4.31
N ALA A 125 -7.32 -14.36 -4.49
CA ALA A 125 -7.93 -13.13 -5.00
C ALA A 125 -9.29 -12.86 -4.35
N PHE A 126 -9.56 -11.59 -4.07
CA PHE A 126 -10.87 -11.12 -3.65
C PHE A 126 -11.35 -10.00 -4.56
N SER A 127 -12.66 -9.81 -4.62
CA SER A 127 -13.29 -8.73 -5.38
C SER A 127 -13.73 -7.61 -4.45
N LEU A 128 -13.53 -6.38 -4.90
CA LEU A 128 -13.89 -5.15 -4.22
C LEU A 128 -14.80 -4.34 -5.15
N GLN A 129 -15.94 -3.89 -4.65
CA GLN A 129 -16.83 -3.00 -5.39
C GLN A 129 -16.85 -1.61 -4.77
N VAL A 130 -16.78 -0.60 -5.64
CA VAL A 130 -16.84 0.81 -5.25
C VAL A 130 -17.96 1.48 -6.04
N ARG A 131 -18.85 2.17 -5.32
CA ARG A 131 -19.98 2.89 -5.91
C ARG A 131 -19.92 4.37 -5.59
N GLN A 132 -20.14 5.19 -6.62
CA GLN A 132 -20.42 6.59 -6.40
C GLN A 132 -21.88 6.80 -6.09
N VAL A 133 -22.14 7.25 -4.88
CA VAL A 133 -23.49 7.44 -4.37
C VAL A 133 -24.06 8.76 -4.90
N GLU A 134 -25.34 8.74 -5.28
CA GLU A 134 -26.06 9.95 -5.66
C GLU A 134 -26.24 10.88 -4.46
N ASP A 135 -26.18 12.20 -4.71
CA ASP A 135 -26.45 13.22 -3.69
C ASP A 135 -25.57 13.08 -2.42
N TYR A 136 -24.27 12.87 -2.62
CA TYR A 136 -23.30 12.81 -1.52
C TYR A 136 -23.02 14.22 -0.97
N PRO A 137 -22.88 14.41 0.35
CA PRO A 137 -22.62 15.73 0.94
C PRO A 137 -21.29 16.34 0.47
N VAL A 138 -21.24 17.66 0.39
CA VAL A 138 -20.05 18.40 -0.03
C VAL A 138 -19.73 19.51 0.97
N ASP A 139 -18.48 19.56 1.40
CA ASP A 139 -17.91 20.65 2.17
C ASP A 139 -16.94 21.40 1.27
N LEU A 140 -17.14 22.70 1.13
CA LEU A 140 -16.23 23.57 0.37
C LEU A 140 -15.64 24.62 1.30
N TYR A 141 -14.32 24.59 1.43
CA TYR A 141 -13.58 25.63 2.13
C TYR A 141 -12.86 26.51 1.13
N TYR A 142 -13.23 27.79 1.10
CA TYR A 142 -12.65 28.77 0.19
C TYR A 142 -11.48 29.46 0.88
N LEU A 143 -10.26 29.18 0.42
CA LEU A 143 -9.02 29.71 0.95
C LEU A 143 -8.48 30.77 -0.02
N MET A 144 -8.54 32.03 0.41
CA MET A 144 -8.26 33.18 -0.44
C MET A 144 -6.99 33.90 -0.04
N ASP A 145 -6.16 34.19 -1.02
CA ASP A 145 -5.10 35.18 -0.93
C ASP A 145 -5.70 36.59 -0.73
N LEU A 146 -5.27 37.26 0.35
CA LEU A 146 -5.66 38.64 0.65
C LEU A 146 -4.49 39.62 0.55
N SER A 147 -3.50 39.34 -0.28
CA SER A 147 -2.50 40.32 -0.68
C SER A 147 -3.14 41.47 -1.47
N LEU A 148 -2.34 42.51 -1.75
CA LEU A 148 -2.88 43.75 -2.29
C LEU A 148 -3.39 43.59 -3.73
N SER A 149 -2.84 42.65 -4.50
CA SER A 149 -3.26 42.35 -5.87
C SER A 149 -4.68 41.79 -5.92
N MET A 150 -5.08 40.99 -4.93
CA MET A 150 -6.39 40.32 -4.86
C MET A 150 -7.57 41.23 -4.44
N LYS A 151 -7.39 42.56 -4.49
CA LYS A 151 -8.38 43.53 -3.99
C LYS A 151 -9.67 43.54 -4.81
N ASP A 152 -9.56 43.44 -6.12
CA ASP A 152 -10.67 43.38 -7.06
C ASP A 152 -11.36 42.01 -7.01
N ASP A 153 -10.61 40.91 -6.88
CA ASP A 153 -11.18 39.58 -6.64
C ASP A 153 -12.06 39.55 -5.38
N LEU A 154 -11.62 40.20 -4.30
CA LEU A 154 -12.40 40.30 -3.06
C LEU A 154 -13.75 41.00 -3.30
N ASP A 155 -13.79 42.01 -4.17
CA ASP A 155 -15.04 42.70 -4.50
C ASP A 155 -15.98 41.81 -5.33
N THR A 156 -15.46 40.95 -6.20
CA THR A 156 -16.26 39.95 -6.92
C THR A 156 -16.80 38.87 -5.97
N ILE A 157 -15.97 38.36 -5.06
CA ILE A 157 -16.30 37.23 -4.18
C ILE A 157 -17.38 37.60 -3.14
N ARG A 158 -17.50 38.88 -2.77
CA ARG A 158 -18.56 39.39 -1.87
C ARG A 158 -19.99 39.06 -2.33
N ASN A 159 -20.19 38.83 -3.63
CA ASN A 159 -21.49 38.47 -4.21
C ASN A 159 -21.56 37.01 -4.69
N LEU A 160 -20.54 36.20 -4.37
CA LEU A 160 -20.39 34.86 -4.92
C LEU A 160 -21.08 33.79 -4.08
N GLY A 161 -21.16 33.94 -2.75
CA GLY A 161 -21.58 32.88 -1.85
C GLY A 161 -22.98 32.33 -2.15
N THR A 162 -23.96 33.21 -2.36
CA THR A 162 -25.34 32.85 -2.73
C THR A 162 -25.39 32.11 -4.06
N LYS A 163 -24.76 32.66 -5.10
CA LYS A 163 -24.74 32.06 -6.43
C LYS A 163 -24.03 30.71 -6.44
N LEU A 164 -22.94 30.57 -5.69
CA LEU A 164 -22.22 29.30 -5.54
C LEU A 164 -23.11 28.25 -4.87
N ALA A 165 -23.79 28.61 -3.79
CA ALA A 165 -24.69 27.69 -3.11
C ALA A 165 -25.89 27.28 -3.98
N GLU A 166 -26.44 28.21 -4.78
CA GLU A 166 -27.50 27.89 -5.75
C GLU A 166 -27.05 26.88 -6.80
N GLU A 167 -25.85 27.06 -7.38
CA GLU A 167 -25.32 26.11 -8.38
C GLU A 167 -24.93 24.76 -7.75
N MET A 168 -24.30 24.77 -6.56
CA MET A 168 -23.98 23.54 -5.82
C MET A 168 -25.23 22.81 -5.33
N GLY A 169 -26.31 23.55 -5.03
CA GLY A 169 -27.62 22.99 -4.67
C GLY A 169 -28.27 22.16 -5.79
N LYS A 170 -27.85 22.34 -7.05
CA LYS A 170 -28.29 21.49 -8.17
C LYS A 170 -27.57 20.13 -8.19
N LEU A 171 -26.42 20.02 -7.52
CA LEU A 171 -25.55 18.84 -7.53
C LEU A 171 -25.66 18.02 -6.24
N THR A 172 -25.85 18.70 -5.10
CA THR A 172 -26.00 18.10 -3.77
C THR A 172 -27.02 18.87 -2.96
N SER A 173 -27.87 18.15 -2.22
CA SER A 173 -28.83 18.72 -1.27
C SER A 173 -28.17 19.15 0.04
N ASN A 174 -26.92 18.73 0.29
CA ASN A 174 -26.26 18.90 1.58
C ASN A 174 -24.87 19.54 1.43
N PHE A 175 -24.88 20.84 1.19
CA PHE A 175 -23.71 21.68 0.95
C PHE A 175 -23.34 22.51 2.19
N ARG A 176 -22.05 22.58 2.53
CA ARG A 176 -21.51 23.54 3.50
C ARG A 176 -20.39 24.36 2.88
N LEU A 177 -20.34 25.63 3.26
CA LEU A 177 -19.36 26.59 2.78
C LEU A 177 -18.61 27.21 3.97
N GLY A 178 -17.29 27.31 3.85
CA GLY A 178 -16.40 27.95 4.82
C GLY A 178 -15.43 28.90 4.13
N PHE A 179 -14.79 29.77 4.91
CA PHE A 179 -13.88 30.80 4.40
C PHE A 179 -12.65 30.95 5.29
N GLY A 180 -11.50 31.09 4.65
CA GLY A 180 -10.24 31.46 5.29
C GLY A 180 -9.40 32.32 4.37
N SER A 181 -8.44 33.02 4.96
CA SER A 181 -7.55 33.91 4.23
C SER A 181 -6.10 33.74 4.62
N PHE A 182 -5.19 34.04 3.70
CA PHE A 182 -3.76 34.07 3.95
C PHE A 182 -3.09 35.24 3.23
N VAL A 183 -1.88 35.56 3.66
CA VAL A 183 -0.96 36.47 2.95
C VAL A 183 0.43 35.86 3.05
N ASP A 184 1.17 36.17 4.12
CA ASP A 184 2.47 35.57 4.37
C ASP A 184 2.90 35.74 5.83
N LYS A 185 4.00 35.10 6.20
CA LYS A 185 4.60 35.19 7.53
C LYS A 185 4.87 36.66 7.87
N ASN A 186 4.25 37.16 8.95
CA ASN A 186 4.41 38.54 9.38
C ASN A 186 5.75 38.78 10.10
N MET A 187 6.84 38.71 9.33
CA MET A 187 8.20 38.94 9.80
C MET A 187 9.12 39.32 8.64
N SER A 188 10.29 39.88 8.95
CA SER A 188 11.31 40.16 7.94
C SER A 188 11.92 38.86 7.42
N PRO A 189 12.21 38.72 6.10
CA PRO A 189 12.09 39.76 5.06
C PRO A 189 10.73 39.82 4.33
N PHE A 190 9.79 38.93 4.64
CA PHE A 190 8.53 38.73 3.90
C PHE A 190 7.52 39.88 4.08
N SER A 191 7.48 40.49 5.27
CA SER A 191 6.58 41.61 5.59
C SER A 191 7.32 42.92 5.92
N TYR A 192 6.56 44.03 5.92
CA TYR A 192 7.06 45.34 6.34
C TYR A 192 7.04 45.47 7.88
N THR A 193 8.20 45.27 8.52
CA THR A 193 8.31 45.25 10.00
C THR A 193 8.65 46.59 10.64
N ALA A 194 8.99 47.62 9.86
CA ALA A 194 9.34 48.94 10.42
C ALA A 194 8.11 49.60 11.07
N PRO A 195 8.26 50.38 12.18
CA PRO A 195 7.14 50.92 12.95
C PRO A 195 6.08 51.67 12.14
N LYS A 196 6.48 52.35 11.05
CA LYS A 196 5.57 53.07 10.14
C LYS A 196 4.52 52.16 9.47
N TYR A 197 4.81 50.86 9.33
CA TYR A 197 4.01 49.90 8.56
C TYR A 197 3.30 48.85 9.42
N GLN A 198 3.53 48.83 10.74
CA GLN A 198 2.97 47.81 11.63
C GLN A 198 1.43 47.78 11.62
N GLU A 199 0.80 48.96 11.68
CA GLU A 199 -0.66 49.10 11.65
C GLU A 199 -1.23 49.18 10.22
N ASN A 200 -0.42 49.62 9.25
CA ASN A 200 -0.83 49.79 7.86
C ASN A 200 0.36 49.60 6.90
N PRO A 201 0.56 48.38 6.38
CA PRO A 201 1.60 48.06 5.39
C PRO A 201 1.49 48.86 4.08
N CYS A 202 0.32 49.42 3.79
CA CYS A 202 0.04 50.18 2.57
C CYS A 202 0.35 51.68 2.71
N ASN A 203 0.89 52.12 3.85
CA ASN A 203 1.28 53.50 4.07
C ASN A 203 2.22 54.00 2.95
N GLY A 204 1.80 55.04 2.22
CA GLY A 204 2.56 55.60 1.08
C GLY A 204 2.23 54.99 -0.29
N TYR A 205 1.35 53.98 -0.35
CA TYR A 205 0.82 53.46 -1.60
C TYR A 205 -0.44 54.25 -2.01
N LYS A 206 -0.33 55.08 -3.06
CA LYS A 206 -1.37 56.08 -3.38
C LYS A 206 -2.72 55.49 -3.81
N LEU A 207 -2.71 54.37 -4.53
CA LEU A 207 -3.93 53.75 -5.07
C LEU A 207 -4.74 53.04 -3.99
N PHE A 208 -4.08 52.52 -2.96
CA PHE A 208 -4.69 51.79 -1.85
C PHE A 208 -4.04 52.26 -0.53
N PRO A 209 -4.51 53.35 0.08
CA PRO A 209 -3.81 53.97 1.20
C PRO A 209 -3.95 53.20 2.52
N ASN A 210 -4.93 52.31 2.63
CA ASN A 210 -5.26 51.59 3.87
C ASN A 210 -5.41 50.08 3.59
N CYS A 211 -4.72 49.27 4.39
CA CYS A 211 -4.86 47.82 4.41
C CYS A 211 -4.55 47.29 5.81
N VAL A 212 -4.93 46.04 6.10
CA VAL A 212 -4.70 45.44 7.43
C VAL A 212 -3.24 44.97 7.59
N PRO A 213 -2.73 44.86 8.82
CA PRO A 213 -1.41 44.28 9.08
C PRO A 213 -1.26 42.90 8.44
N THR A 214 -0.05 42.57 7.98
CA THR A 214 0.26 41.26 7.38
C THR A 214 0.00 40.13 8.38
N PHE A 215 -0.48 39.00 7.90
CA PHE A 215 -0.76 37.81 8.70
C PHE A 215 -0.49 36.55 7.88
N GLY A 216 -0.14 35.46 8.56
CA GLY A 216 0.10 34.17 7.89
C GLY A 216 -1.18 33.54 7.37
N PHE A 217 -1.96 32.94 8.28
CA PHE A 217 -3.26 32.34 7.97
C PHE A 217 -4.29 32.71 9.03
N ARG A 218 -5.51 33.01 8.59
CA ARG A 218 -6.69 33.27 9.42
C ARG A 218 -7.84 32.39 8.97
N HIS A 219 -8.37 31.62 9.90
CA HIS A 219 -9.66 30.97 9.75
C HIS A 219 -10.77 31.97 10.12
N ILE A 220 -11.75 32.16 9.23
CA ILE A 220 -12.76 33.22 9.38
C ILE A 220 -14.14 32.61 9.60
N LEU A 221 -14.54 31.65 8.76
CA LEU A 221 -15.84 31.02 8.81
C LEU A 221 -15.72 29.50 8.75
N SER A 222 -16.10 28.83 9.84
CA SER A 222 -16.26 27.37 9.88
C SER A 222 -17.34 26.92 8.91
N LEU A 223 -17.19 25.70 8.38
CA LEU A 223 -18.10 25.10 7.41
C LEU A 223 -19.55 25.11 7.94
N THR A 224 -20.41 25.86 7.27
CA THR A 224 -21.82 26.02 7.63
C THR A 224 -22.73 25.90 6.41
N ASP A 225 -23.97 25.47 6.65
CA ASP A 225 -25.07 25.47 5.68
C ASP A 225 -25.71 26.86 5.51
N LYS A 226 -25.37 27.83 6.38
CA LYS A 226 -25.88 29.20 6.32
C LYS A 226 -25.06 30.06 5.37
N VAL A 227 -25.45 30.02 4.10
CA VAL A 227 -24.78 30.74 3.00
C VAL A 227 -24.67 32.24 3.25
N ASP A 228 -25.68 32.86 3.86
CA ASP A 228 -25.68 34.31 4.14
C ASP A 228 -24.51 34.72 5.05
N ARG A 229 -24.09 33.85 5.98
CA ARG A 229 -22.92 34.12 6.83
C ARG A 229 -21.63 34.24 6.04
N PHE A 230 -21.48 33.50 4.94
CA PHE A 230 -20.32 33.62 4.06
C PHE A 230 -20.22 35.03 3.50
N ASN A 231 -21.33 35.53 2.93
CA ASN A 231 -21.34 36.88 2.37
C ASN A 231 -21.07 37.95 3.43
N GLU A 232 -21.66 37.81 4.62
CA GLU A 232 -21.41 38.71 5.75
C GLU A 232 -19.93 38.73 6.18
N GLU A 233 -19.30 37.57 6.31
CA GLU A 233 -17.89 37.50 6.74
C GLU A 233 -16.93 37.99 5.65
N VAL A 234 -17.18 37.67 4.38
CA VAL A 234 -16.35 38.14 3.25
C VAL A 234 -16.44 39.66 3.09
N GLN A 235 -17.61 40.26 3.33
CA GLN A 235 -17.78 41.72 3.29
C GLN A 235 -16.90 42.45 4.33
N LYS A 236 -16.66 41.84 5.48
CA LYS A 236 -15.82 42.40 6.56
C LYS A 236 -14.32 42.33 6.25
N GLN A 237 -13.92 41.53 5.27
CA GLN A 237 -12.50 41.35 4.97
C GLN A 237 -11.91 42.55 4.23
N MET A 238 -10.62 42.73 4.47
CA MET A 238 -9.78 43.73 3.82
C MET A 238 -8.46 43.08 3.45
N VAL A 239 -7.92 43.49 2.31
CA VAL A 239 -6.59 43.07 1.86
C VAL A 239 -5.50 43.59 2.79
N SER A 240 -4.35 42.95 2.75
CA SER A 240 -3.08 43.33 3.35
C SER A 240 -2.03 43.60 2.27
N ARG A 241 -0.75 43.65 2.65
CA ARG A 241 0.38 43.79 1.73
C ARG A 241 1.64 43.15 2.31
N ASN A 242 2.22 42.23 1.56
CA ASN A 242 3.56 41.65 1.73
C ASN A 242 4.61 42.43 0.93
N ARG A 243 5.89 42.06 1.08
CA ARG A 243 7.03 42.80 0.51
C ARG A 243 7.59 42.12 -0.74
N ASP A 244 7.80 40.83 -0.69
CA ASP A 244 8.19 39.99 -1.82
C ASP A 244 6.98 39.42 -2.56
N ALA A 245 7.23 38.75 -3.68
CA ALA A 245 6.18 38.20 -4.53
C ALA A 245 5.63 36.86 -4.02
N PRO A 246 6.46 35.89 -3.57
CA PRO A 246 5.91 34.63 -3.08
C PRO A 246 5.08 34.82 -1.81
N GLU A 247 4.10 33.92 -1.63
CA GLU A 247 3.14 34.00 -0.53
C GLU A 247 3.09 32.75 0.34
N GLY A 248 2.60 32.90 1.57
CA GLY A 248 2.52 31.85 2.58
C GLY A 248 1.34 30.89 2.44
N GLY A 249 0.79 30.74 1.23
CA GLY A 249 -0.43 29.96 0.99
C GLY A 249 -0.34 28.49 1.39
N PHE A 250 0.86 27.90 1.37
CA PHE A 250 1.05 26.50 1.75
C PHE A 250 0.92 26.25 3.25
N ASP A 251 1.27 27.22 4.12
CA ASP A 251 0.93 27.15 5.55
C ASP A 251 -0.60 27.07 5.71
N ALA A 252 -1.32 27.91 4.97
CA ALA A 252 -2.76 28.02 5.05
C ALA A 252 -3.49 26.75 4.56
N ILE A 253 -3.04 26.15 3.45
CA ILE A 253 -3.56 24.86 2.96
C ILE A 253 -3.37 23.79 4.04
N LEU A 254 -2.18 23.71 4.62
CA LEU A 254 -1.88 22.68 5.62
C LEU A 254 -2.73 22.87 6.88
N GLN A 255 -2.81 24.10 7.42
CA GLN A 255 -3.64 24.38 8.60
C GLN A 255 -5.12 24.10 8.33
N ALA A 256 -5.65 24.50 7.16
CA ALA A 256 -7.02 24.17 6.76
C ALA A 256 -7.26 22.65 6.64
N ALA A 257 -6.23 21.87 6.34
CA ALA A 257 -6.33 20.43 6.24
C ALA A 257 -6.30 19.69 7.59
N VAL A 258 -5.46 20.14 8.52
CA VAL A 258 -5.20 19.44 9.79
C VAL A 258 -6.07 19.92 10.95
N CYS A 259 -6.55 21.16 10.93
CA CYS A 259 -7.43 21.75 11.94
C CYS A 259 -8.90 21.33 11.73
N LYS A 260 -9.18 20.03 11.84
CA LYS A 260 -10.48 19.44 11.46
C LYS A 260 -11.66 20.02 12.23
N GLU A 261 -11.47 20.25 13.52
CA GLU A 261 -12.55 20.65 14.43
C GLU A 261 -12.91 22.13 14.24
N GLU A 262 -11.88 22.96 14.08
CA GLU A 262 -11.97 24.40 13.88
C GLU A 262 -12.58 24.73 12.52
N ILE A 263 -12.10 24.07 11.46
CA ILE A 263 -12.63 24.24 10.10
C ILE A 263 -14.02 23.61 9.98
N GLY A 264 -14.25 22.46 10.64
CA GLY A 264 -15.54 21.78 10.71
C GLY A 264 -15.79 20.76 9.59
N TRP A 265 -14.73 20.09 9.08
CA TRP A 265 -14.86 19.05 8.05
C TRP A 265 -15.73 17.90 8.54
N ARG A 266 -16.78 17.54 7.80
CA ARG A 266 -17.61 16.38 8.12
C ARG A 266 -16.82 15.09 7.91
N LYS A 267 -17.24 14.00 8.56
CA LYS A 267 -16.63 12.69 8.29
C LYS A 267 -17.10 12.08 6.97
N GLU A 268 -18.30 12.45 6.52
CA GLU A 268 -19.05 11.85 5.40
C GLU A 268 -19.41 12.91 4.35
N ALA A 269 -18.39 13.58 3.82
CA ALA A 269 -18.56 14.56 2.75
C ALA A 269 -17.34 14.55 1.83
N TYR A 270 -17.53 15.02 0.60
CA TYR A 270 -16.40 15.43 -0.22
C TYR A 270 -15.83 16.73 0.33
N HIS A 271 -14.53 16.74 0.63
CA HIS A 271 -13.84 17.94 1.11
C HIS A 271 -13.15 18.62 -0.05
N LEU A 272 -13.69 19.76 -0.49
CA LEU A 272 -13.11 20.59 -1.54
C LEU A 272 -12.42 21.79 -0.88
N LEU A 273 -11.11 21.91 -1.09
CA LEU A 273 -10.34 23.07 -0.66
C LEU A 273 -9.97 23.88 -1.90
N VAL A 274 -10.62 25.02 -2.07
CA VAL A 274 -10.34 25.94 -3.18
C VAL A 274 -9.25 26.90 -2.71
N PHE A 275 -8.10 26.87 -3.38
CA PHE A 275 -6.98 27.77 -3.11
C PHE A 275 -6.89 28.79 -4.24
N ALA A 276 -7.22 30.04 -3.93
CA ALA A 276 -7.25 31.15 -4.87
C ALA A 276 -6.08 32.12 -4.62
N THR A 277 -5.22 32.31 -5.61
CA THR A 277 -4.09 33.26 -5.57
C THR A 277 -3.65 33.69 -6.97
N ASP A 278 -3.00 34.84 -7.06
CA ASP A 278 -2.41 35.36 -8.28
C ASP A 278 -0.87 35.43 -8.27
N ASP A 279 -0.21 34.92 -7.21
CA ASP A 279 1.26 34.80 -7.10
C ASP A 279 1.74 33.37 -6.75
N VAL A 280 3.06 33.17 -6.74
CA VAL A 280 3.71 31.89 -6.42
C VAL A 280 3.72 31.62 -4.92
N PRO A 281 3.75 30.35 -4.46
CA PRO A 281 3.87 30.06 -3.05
C PRO A 281 5.33 30.02 -2.60
N HIS A 282 5.58 30.37 -1.34
CA HIS A 282 6.80 29.95 -0.64
C HIS A 282 6.82 28.44 -0.41
N LEU A 283 8.02 27.87 -0.45
CA LEU A 283 8.26 26.44 -0.25
C LEU A 283 9.04 26.20 1.05
N ALA A 284 9.02 24.95 1.53
CA ALA A 284 9.91 24.54 2.61
C ALA A 284 11.37 24.93 2.29
N LEU A 285 12.09 25.38 3.32
CA LEU A 285 13.42 25.98 3.34
C LEU A 285 13.49 27.47 3.00
N ASP A 286 12.44 28.08 2.43
CA ASP A 286 12.42 29.53 2.20
C ASP A 286 12.38 30.32 3.52
N GLY A 287 11.73 29.76 4.55
CA GLY A 287 11.66 30.35 5.89
C GLY A 287 13.04 30.57 6.52
N ARG A 288 14.08 29.87 6.05
CA ARG A 288 15.47 30.08 6.48
C ARG A 288 15.93 31.52 6.29
N LEU A 289 15.44 32.23 5.27
CA LEU A 289 15.74 33.64 5.03
C LEU A 289 15.21 34.56 6.16
N GLY A 290 14.09 34.18 6.79
CA GLY A 290 13.54 34.82 7.98
C GLY A 290 14.10 34.28 9.30
N GLY A 291 15.04 33.33 9.26
CA GLY A 291 15.57 32.66 10.46
C GLY A 291 14.72 31.49 10.97
N LEU A 292 13.73 31.04 10.20
CA LEU A 292 12.91 29.87 10.52
C LEU A 292 13.60 28.61 10.04
N VAL A 293 14.19 27.87 10.98
CA VAL A 293 14.93 26.62 10.70
C VAL A 293 14.24 25.38 11.25
N GLN A 294 13.12 25.58 11.97
CA GLN A 294 12.30 24.48 12.47
C GLN A 294 11.38 24.00 11.33
N PRO A 295 11.49 22.74 10.88
CA PRO A 295 10.58 22.19 9.89
C PRO A 295 9.14 22.21 10.37
N HIS A 296 8.20 22.34 9.43
CA HIS A 296 6.78 22.25 9.74
C HIS A 296 6.43 20.86 10.30
N ASP A 297 5.67 20.80 11.40
CA ASP A 297 5.39 19.55 12.15
C ASP A 297 4.15 18.76 11.68
N GLY A 298 3.29 19.38 10.85
CA GLY A 298 2.12 18.73 10.27
C GLY A 298 0.89 18.75 11.20
N ARG A 299 0.89 19.60 12.23
CA ARG A 299 -0.18 19.69 13.24
C ARG A 299 -0.95 21.01 13.14
N CYS A 300 -2.11 21.04 13.79
CA CYS A 300 -2.93 22.24 13.92
C CYS A 300 -2.34 23.19 14.96
N HIS A 301 -2.24 24.48 14.63
CA HIS A 301 -1.73 25.54 15.50
C HIS A 301 -2.56 26.83 15.40
N LEU A 302 -3.89 26.70 15.27
CA LEU A 302 -4.80 27.84 15.41
C LEU A 302 -4.91 28.24 16.87
N ASN A 303 -4.84 29.55 17.15
CA ASN A 303 -5.10 30.08 18.48
C ASN A 303 -6.60 30.37 18.69
N ASP A 304 -6.96 30.86 19.87
CA ASP A 304 -8.33 31.24 20.23
C ASP A 304 -8.93 32.37 19.36
N HIS A 305 -8.10 33.06 18.57
CA HIS A 305 -8.51 34.09 17.61
C HIS A 305 -8.57 33.55 16.17
N ASN A 306 -8.50 32.23 15.99
CA ASN A 306 -8.48 31.56 14.70
C ASN A 306 -7.31 31.97 13.78
N GLU A 307 -6.18 32.39 14.35
CA GLU A 307 -4.96 32.72 13.61
C GLU A 307 -3.88 31.65 13.77
N TYR A 308 -3.10 31.42 12.72
CA TYR A 308 -1.98 30.48 12.74
C TYR A 308 -0.82 31.00 13.62
N SER A 309 -0.78 30.51 14.85
CA SER A 309 0.11 30.99 15.92
C SER A 309 1.58 30.58 15.77
N ALA A 310 1.87 29.62 14.89
CA ALA A 310 3.22 29.13 14.62
C ALA A 310 3.81 29.68 13.30
N SER A 311 3.12 30.61 12.63
CA SER A 311 3.55 31.24 11.37
C SER A 311 4.98 31.80 11.44
N THR A 312 5.36 32.40 12.58
CA THR A 312 6.69 32.99 12.82
C THR A 312 7.63 32.09 13.62
N LYS A 313 7.29 30.80 13.78
CA LYS A 313 8.07 29.81 14.55
C LYS A 313 8.54 28.65 13.68
N MET A 314 7.72 28.22 12.72
CA MET A 314 8.01 27.10 11.83
C MET A 314 8.15 27.55 10.38
N ASP A 315 8.98 26.82 9.64
CA ASP A 315 9.13 26.95 8.18
C ASP A 315 7.85 26.55 7.44
N TYR A 316 7.78 26.85 6.14
CA TYR A 316 6.69 26.43 5.26
C TYR A 316 6.67 24.89 5.12
N PRO A 317 5.52 24.25 4.86
CA PRO A 317 5.45 22.81 4.68
C PRO A 317 6.05 22.37 3.34
N SER A 318 6.62 21.17 3.31
CA SER A 318 7.08 20.54 2.07
C SER A 318 5.90 20.02 1.25
N LEU A 319 6.09 19.87 -0.06
CA LEU A 319 5.07 19.28 -0.94
C LEU A 319 4.67 17.87 -0.52
N ALA A 320 5.63 17.09 -0.01
CA ALA A 320 5.36 15.73 0.49
C ALA A 320 4.48 15.75 1.74
N LEU A 321 4.77 16.65 2.70
CA LEU A 321 3.95 16.82 3.91
C LEU A 321 2.54 17.30 3.57
N LEU A 322 2.41 18.23 2.60
CA LEU A 322 1.10 18.66 2.09
C LEU A 322 0.33 17.48 1.48
N GLY A 323 0.96 16.70 0.60
CA GLY A 323 0.33 15.54 -0.02
C GLY A 323 -0.10 14.48 0.98
N GLU A 324 0.73 14.21 1.98
CA GLU A 324 0.40 13.30 3.09
C GLU A 324 -0.85 13.77 3.85
N LYS A 325 -0.86 15.03 4.31
CA LYS A 325 -1.97 15.55 5.14
C LYS A 325 -3.25 15.77 4.34
N LEU A 326 -3.18 16.15 3.07
CA LEU A 326 -4.37 16.22 2.21
C LEU A 326 -4.98 14.83 2.00
N ALA A 327 -4.15 13.81 1.73
CA ALA A 327 -4.61 12.45 1.52
C ALA A 327 -5.15 11.79 2.81
N GLU A 328 -4.47 11.99 3.95
CA GLU A 328 -4.91 11.53 5.27
C GLU A 328 -6.31 12.09 5.62
N ASN A 329 -6.54 13.36 5.26
CA ASN A 329 -7.75 14.09 5.60
C ASN A 329 -8.83 14.09 4.49
N ASN A 330 -8.60 13.37 3.38
CA ASN A 330 -9.51 13.25 2.23
C ASN A 330 -9.87 14.59 1.58
N ILE A 331 -8.91 15.51 1.50
CA ILE A 331 -9.13 16.85 0.96
C ILE A 331 -8.64 16.93 -0.48
N PHE A 332 -9.56 17.28 -1.37
CA PHE A 332 -9.26 17.60 -2.76
C PHE A 332 -8.92 19.07 -2.88
N LEU A 333 -7.64 19.34 -3.13
CA LEU A 333 -7.15 20.70 -3.33
C LEU A 333 -7.33 21.11 -4.80
N ILE A 334 -7.98 22.26 -4.99
CA ILE A 334 -8.21 22.90 -6.28
C ILE A 334 -7.39 24.18 -6.31
N PHE A 335 -6.34 24.21 -7.12
CA PHE A 335 -5.57 25.42 -7.38
C PHE A 335 -6.34 26.28 -8.39
N ALA A 336 -6.97 27.35 -7.91
CA ALA A 336 -7.60 28.38 -8.75
C ALA A 336 -6.60 29.54 -8.91
N VAL A 337 -5.85 29.53 -10.01
CA VAL A 337 -4.70 30.45 -10.18
C VAL A 337 -4.79 31.19 -11.50
N THR A 338 -4.22 32.39 -11.56
CA THR A 338 -4.20 33.16 -12.81
C THR A 338 -3.42 32.44 -13.91
N LYS A 339 -3.77 32.72 -15.17
CA LYS A 339 -3.20 32.06 -16.36
C LYS A 339 -1.67 32.04 -16.39
N ARG A 340 -1.02 33.09 -15.85
CA ARG A 340 0.44 33.21 -15.82
C ARG A 340 1.11 32.11 -14.97
N LEU A 341 0.43 31.65 -13.92
CA LEU A 341 0.97 30.71 -12.95
C LEU A 341 0.54 29.26 -13.18
N TYR A 342 -0.41 29.05 -14.10
CA TYR A 342 -0.98 27.73 -14.40
C TYR A 342 0.07 26.63 -14.53
N VAL A 343 1.18 26.89 -15.24
CA VAL A 343 2.23 25.88 -15.48
C VAL A 343 2.93 25.45 -14.18
N ILE A 344 3.20 26.39 -13.28
CA ILE A 344 3.89 26.10 -12.02
C ILE A 344 2.99 25.24 -11.13
N TYR A 345 1.73 25.64 -10.95
CA TYR A 345 0.77 24.88 -10.16
C TYR A 345 0.43 23.53 -10.81
N LYS A 346 0.40 23.46 -12.15
CA LYS A 346 0.25 22.18 -12.86
C LYS A 346 1.39 21.21 -12.53
N ASN A 347 2.62 21.69 -12.41
CA ASN A 347 3.74 20.84 -12.00
C ASN A 347 3.58 20.37 -10.54
N PHE A 348 3.04 21.19 -9.64
CA PHE A 348 2.72 20.73 -8.28
C PHE A 348 1.67 19.61 -8.29
N THR A 349 0.68 19.65 -9.19
CA THR A 349 -0.32 18.56 -9.28
C THR A 349 0.27 17.19 -9.63
N ALA A 350 1.45 17.14 -10.24
CA ALA A 350 2.15 15.88 -10.51
C ALA A 350 2.78 15.27 -9.24
N LEU A 351 3.03 16.09 -8.21
CA LEU A 351 3.68 15.71 -6.96
C LEU A 351 2.69 15.51 -5.80
N ILE A 352 1.51 16.13 -5.89
CA ILE A 352 0.45 16.05 -4.88
C ILE A 352 -0.76 15.32 -5.48
N PRO A 353 -0.94 14.01 -5.21
CA PRO A 353 -2.08 13.25 -5.71
C PRO A 353 -3.42 13.84 -5.25
N GLY A 354 -4.46 13.73 -6.09
CA GLY A 354 -5.80 14.24 -5.75
C GLY A 354 -5.96 15.76 -5.90
N THR A 355 -4.99 16.45 -6.50
CA THR A 355 -5.06 17.89 -6.75
C THR A 355 -5.38 18.21 -8.20
N THR A 356 -6.04 19.35 -8.41
CA THR A 356 -6.38 19.87 -9.73
C THR A 356 -5.96 21.33 -9.83
N VAL A 357 -5.78 21.81 -11.06
CA VAL A 357 -5.46 23.21 -11.33
C VAL A 357 -6.41 23.72 -12.39
N GLU A 358 -6.98 24.89 -12.13
CA GLU A 358 -7.95 25.56 -12.97
C GLU A 358 -7.51 27.02 -13.16
N ILE A 359 -7.78 27.58 -14.34
CA ILE A 359 -7.41 28.96 -14.65
C ILE A 359 -8.46 29.89 -14.07
N LEU A 360 -8.07 30.70 -13.09
CA LEU A 360 -8.87 31.78 -12.53
C LEU A 360 -8.76 33.02 -13.43
N ASP A 361 -9.91 33.61 -13.77
CA ASP A 361 -9.96 34.92 -14.42
C ASP A 361 -9.39 35.99 -13.48
N GLN A 362 -8.85 37.09 -14.04
CA GLN A 362 -8.24 38.17 -13.23
C GLN A 362 -9.20 38.83 -12.24
N ASP A 363 -10.50 38.68 -12.42
CA ASP A 363 -11.53 39.23 -11.54
C ASP A 363 -12.31 38.11 -10.81
N SER A 364 -11.82 36.88 -10.85
CA SER A 364 -12.44 35.68 -10.25
C SER A 364 -13.86 35.34 -10.70
N LYS A 365 -14.37 35.89 -11.83
CA LYS A 365 -15.77 35.66 -12.26
C LYS A 365 -16.10 34.21 -12.62
N ASN A 366 -15.12 33.44 -13.08
CA ASN A 366 -15.33 32.06 -13.51
C ASN A 366 -15.25 31.02 -12.38
N VAL A 367 -14.95 31.44 -11.13
CA VAL A 367 -14.65 30.53 -10.02
C VAL A 367 -15.74 29.50 -9.73
N ILE A 368 -17.03 29.85 -9.89
CA ILE A 368 -18.15 28.91 -9.73
C ILE A 368 -18.04 27.76 -10.75
N GLN A 369 -17.78 28.10 -12.02
CA GLN A 369 -17.66 27.09 -13.06
C GLN A 369 -16.43 26.19 -12.83
N LEU A 370 -15.32 26.76 -12.31
CA LEU A 370 -14.13 25.99 -11.95
C LEU A 370 -14.44 24.95 -10.87
N ILE A 371 -15.16 25.36 -9.82
CA ILE A 371 -15.56 24.46 -8.73
C ILE A 371 -16.46 23.33 -9.25
N ILE A 372 -17.45 23.65 -10.09
CA ILE A 372 -18.35 22.66 -10.69
C ILE A 372 -17.58 21.68 -11.57
N ASN A 373 -16.66 22.18 -12.39
CA ASN A 373 -15.83 21.35 -13.25
C ASN A 373 -14.91 20.44 -12.44
N ALA A 374 -14.27 20.96 -11.40
CA ALA A 374 -13.41 20.20 -10.50
C ALA A 374 -14.23 19.12 -9.77
N TYR A 375 -15.41 19.45 -9.26
CA TYR A 375 -16.32 18.49 -8.64
C TYR A 375 -16.70 17.35 -9.60
N ASN A 376 -17.12 17.69 -10.82
CA ASN A 376 -17.47 16.70 -11.84
C ASN A 376 -16.27 15.84 -12.26
N ASN A 377 -15.07 16.43 -12.34
CA ASN A 377 -13.84 15.71 -12.67
C ASN A 377 -13.45 14.72 -11.56
N ILE A 378 -13.53 15.13 -10.29
CA ILE A 378 -13.30 14.26 -9.13
C ILE A 378 -14.28 13.08 -9.16
N ARG A 379 -15.56 13.37 -9.42
CA ARG A 379 -16.60 12.34 -9.55
C ARG A 379 -16.50 11.52 -10.83
N SER A 380 -15.77 11.96 -11.85
CA SER A 380 -15.58 11.16 -13.06
C SER A 380 -14.57 10.02 -12.89
N LYS A 381 -13.94 9.88 -11.71
CA LYS A 381 -12.83 8.95 -11.49
C LYS A 381 -12.99 8.16 -10.19
N VAL A 382 -12.54 6.92 -10.22
CA VAL A 382 -12.36 6.08 -9.03
C VAL A 382 -10.98 5.45 -9.13
N GLU A 383 -10.07 5.81 -8.23
CA GLU A 383 -8.73 5.22 -8.12
C GLU A 383 -8.54 4.63 -6.72
N LEU A 384 -7.97 3.43 -6.65
CA LEU A 384 -7.64 2.78 -5.38
C LEU A 384 -6.20 3.11 -4.95
N THR A 385 -6.05 3.36 -3.65
CA THR A 385 -4.77 3.50 -2.95
C THR A 385 -4.63 2.41 -1.89
N VAL A 386 -3.39 2.03 -1.60
CA VAL A 386 -3.07 1.04 -0.57
C VAL A 386 -2.23 1.73 0.51
N TRP A 387 -2.65 1.60 1.76
CA TRP A 387 -2.01 2.18 2.92
C TRP A 387 -1.52 1.06 3.85
N ASP A 388 -0.40 1.31 4.55
CA ASP A 388 0.25 0.36 5.46
C ASP A 388 0.58 -0.99 4.79
N HIS A 389 0.97 -0.92 3.50
CA HIS A 389 1.26 -2.10 2.68
C HIS A 389 2.53 -2.84 3.16
N PRO A 390 2.42 -4.12 3.59
CA PRO A 390 3.58 -4.88 4.03
C PRO A 390 4.53 -5.22 2.86
N GLU A 391 5.83 -5.20 3.10
CA GLU A 391 6.85 -5.46 2.06
C GLU A 391 6.81 -6.90 1.54
N ASP A 392 6.35 -7.84 2.36
CA ASP A 392 6.24 -9.26 2.07
C ASP A 392 4.97 -9.64 1.31
N ILE A 393 4.07 -8.69 1.07
CA ILE A 393 2.85 -8.89 0.27
C ILE A 393 3.04 -8.33 -1.14
N SER A 394 2.57 -9.07 -2.13
CA SER A 394 2.44 -8.60 -3.51
C SER A 394 0.98 -8.46 -3.87
N LEU A 395 0.59 -7.26 -4.32
CA LEU A 395 -0.76 -6.97 -4.80
C LEU A 395 -0.75 -6.75 -6.32
N SER A 396 -1.75 -7.30 -7.00
CA SER A 396 -2.04 -6.99 -8.39
C SER A 396 -3.53 -6.71 -8.56
N PHE A 397 -3.86 -5.71 -9.38
CA PHE A 397 -5.21 -5.19 -9.53
C PHE A 397 -5.70 -5.44 -10.95
N THR A 398 -6.97 -5.78 -11.07
CA THR A 398 -7.70 -5.81 -12.34
C THR A 398 -8.97 -4.99 -12.16
N ALA A 399 -9.08 -3.89 -12.90
CA ALA A 399 -10.26 -3.02 -12.85
C ALA A 399 -11.29 -3.47 -13.88
N THR A 400 -12.56 -3.49 -13.48
CA THR A 400 -13.71 -3.71 -14.36
C THR A 400 -14.64 -2.51 -14.20
N CYS A 401 -14.60 -1.62 -15.21
CA CYS A 401 -15.35 -0.37 -15.26
C CYS A 401 -16.65 -0.55 -16.08
N GLN A 402 -17.17 0.52 -16.71
CA GLN A 402 -18.45 0.53 -17.45
C GLN A 402 -18.52 -0.49 -18.60
N ASP A 403 -17.41 -0.69 -19.32
CA ASP A 403 -17.38 -1.59 -20.49
C ASP A 403 -17.54 -3.07 -20.13
N GLY A 404 -17.55 -3.41 -18.83
CA GLY A 404 -17.56 -4.79 -18.33
C GLY A 404 -16.31 -5.59 -18.70
N LYS A 405 -15.33 -4.95 -19.36
CA LYS A 405 -14.06 -5.57 -19.76
C LYS A 405 -13.05 -5.46 -18.62
N PRO A 406 -12.41 -6.57 -18.22
CA PRO A 406 -11.35 -6.53 -17.23
C PRO A 406 -10.10 -5.86 -17.83
N LEU A 407 -9.51 -4.95 -17.07
CA LEU A 407 -8.29 -4.20 -17.39
C LEU A 407 -7.18 -4.63 -16.42
N PRO A 408 -6.34 -5.62 -16.78
CA PRO A 408 -5.26 -6.12 -15.92
C PRO A 408 -4.20 -5.04 -15.68
N GLY A 409 -3.75 -4.92 -14.43
CA GLY A 409 -2.75 -3.93 -14.02
C GLY A 409 -3.32 -2.54 -13.75
N PHE A 410 -4.62 -2.31 -13.98
CA PHE A 410 -5.28 -1.04 -13.69
C PHE A 410 -5.94 -1.09 -12.31
N ARG A 411 -5.80 0.01 -11.57
CA ARG A 411 -6.45 0.28 -10.28
C ARG A 411 -7.35 1.52 -10.31
N LYS A 412 -7.64 2.02 -11.52
CA LYS A 412 -8.43 3.21 -11.76
C LYS A 412 -9.47 2.99 -12.85
N CYS A 413 -10.63 3.62 -12.69
CA CYS A 413 -11.65 3.80 -13.71
C CYS A 413 -11.82 5.30 -14.00
N GLU A 414 -11.88 5.66 -15.27
CA GLU A 414 -12.11 7.03 -15.75
C GLU A 414 -13.50 7.13 -16.42
N GLU A 415 -13.98 8.36 -16.64
CA GLU A 415 -15.30 8.66 -17.22
C GLU A 415 -16.49 8.07 -16.46
N PHE A 416 -16.30 7.81 -15.16
CA PHE A 416 -17.27 7.21 -14.26
C PHE A 416 -18.48 8.12 -14.06
N LYS A 417 -19.70 7.58 -14.17
CA LYS A 417 -20.92 8.37 -13.95
C LYS A 417 -21.45 8.17 -12.54
N ILE A 418 -22.21 9.15 -12.09
CA ILE A 418 -22.91 9.11 -10.81
C ILE A 418 -23.86 7.90 -10.79
N GLY A 419 -23.83 7.14 -9.70
CA GLY A 419 -24.70 5.98 -9.50
C GLY A 419 -24.11 4.66 -10.01
N GLU A 420 -23.02 4.68 -10.78
CA GLU A 420 -22.34 3.49 -11.28
C GLU A 420 -21.49 2.79 -10.22
N THR A 421 -21.17 1.52 -10.49
CA THR A 421 -20.34 0.67 -9.61
C THR A 421 -19.16 0.12 -10.42
N ALA A 422 -17.95 0.29 -9.90
CA ALA A 422 -16.73 -0.32 -10.42
C ALA A 422 -16.40 -1.56 -9.59
N SER A 423 -15.86 -2.60 -10.24
CA SER A 423 -15.37 -3.80 -9.57
C SER A 423 -13.87 -3.91 -9.76
N PHE A 424 -13.15 -4.27 -8.70
CA PHE A 424 -11.70 -4.45 -8.70
C PHE A 424 -11.38 -5.82 -8.14
N ASP A 425 -10.77 -6.67 -8.96
CA ASP A 425 -10.25 -7.95 -8.49
C ASP A 425 -8.80 -7.74 -8.05
N VAL A 426 -8.55 -8.03 -6.77
CA VAL A 426 -7.26 -7.86 -6.12
C VAL A 426 -6.67 -9.24 -5.89
N SER A 427 -5.59 -9.57 -6.61
CA SER A 427 -4.82 -10.78 -6.35
C SER A 427 -3.68 -10.48 -5.38
N VAL A 428 -3.60 -11.31 -4.34
CA VAL A 428 -2.69 -11.21 -3.21
C VAL A 428 -1.80 -12.45 -3.14
N GLU A 429 -0.51 -12.23 -2.91
CA GLU A 429 0.49 -13.27 -2.73
C GLU A 429 1.46 -12.88 -1.62
N ALA A 430 1.65 -13.76 -0.64
CA ALA A 430 2.72 -13.62 0.34
C ALA A 430 4.04 -14.13 -0.25
N ARG A 431 5.12 -13.36 -0.14
CA ARG A 431 6.45 -13.72 -0.65
C ARG A 431 7.27 -14.54 0.34
N SER A 432 7.04 -14.31 1.63
CA SER A 432 7.82 -14.91 2.72
C SER A 432 6.97 -15.06 3.98
N CYS A 433 7.55 -15.69 4.99
CA CYS A 433 7.00 -15.79 6.32
C CYS A 433 7.63 -14.75 7.24
N PRO A 434 6.86 -13.75 7.73
CA PRO A 434 7.37 -12.84 8.74
C PRO A 434 7.55 -13.55 10.10
N PRO A 435 8.27 -12.94 11.06
CA PRO A 435 8.47 -13.50 12.39
C PRO A 435 7.15 -13.86 13.10
N ARG A 436 7.19 -14.85 14.00
CA ARG A 436 6.00 -15.27 14.76
C ARG A 436 5.39 -14.12 15.56
N GLY A 437 4.07 -13.98 15.50
CA GLY A 437 3.31 -12.94 16.19
C GLY A 437 3.17 -11.62 15.40
N THR A 438 3.64 -11.58 14.15
CA THR A 438 3.46 -10.41 13.28
C THR A 438 2.03 -10.40 12.73
N ASN A 439 1.12 -9.71 13.41
CA ASN A 439 -0.18 -9.38 12.85
C ASN A 439 -0.03 -8.18 11.92
N GLN A 440 -0.32 -8.36 10.64
CA GLN A 440 -0.26 -7.28 9.67
C GLN A 440 -1.67 -6.93 9.21
N THR A 441 -1.93 -5.63 9.13
CA THR A 441 -3.15 -5.07 8.59
C THR A 441 -2.78 -4.00 7.60
N PHE A 442 -3.44 -4.00 6.45
CA PHE A 442 -3.33 -2.92 5.48
C PHE A 442 -4.71 -2.51 5.01
N THR A 443 -4.81 -1.33 4.41
CA THR A 443 -6.11 -0.81 3.95
C THR A 443 -6.08 -0.48 2.46
N ILE A 444 -7.15 -0.86 1.77
CA ILE A 444 -7.41 -0.46 0.38
C ILE A 444 -8.53 0.57 0.41
N LYS A 445 -8.28 1.72 -0.21
CA LYS A 445 -9.17 2.88 -0.09
C LYS A 445 -9.28 3.64 -1.41
N PRO A 446 -10.49 3.97 -1.88
CA PRO A 446 -10.67 4.87 -3.02
C PRO A 446 -10.25 6.29 -2.65
N VAL A 447 -9.56 6.99 -3.55
CA VAL A 447 -9.07 8.35 -3.31
C VAL A 447 -10.23 9.28 -2.97
N GLY A 448 -10.15 9.90 -1.78
CA GLY A 448 -11.11 10.87 -1.27
C GLY A 448 -12.47 10.33 -0.84
N PHE A 449 -12.59 9.02 -0.67
CA PHE A 449 -13.73 8.41 0.01
C PHE A 449 -13.40 8.21 1.48
N LYS A 450 -14.40 8.26 2.36
CA LYS A 450 -14.25 7.89 3.78
C LYS A 450 -14.02 6.38 3.92
N ASP A 451 -14.88 5.61 3.25
CA ASP A 451 -14.93 4.18 3.42
C ASP A 451 -13.69 3.49 2.88
N ARG A 452 -13.31 2.40 3.54
CA ARG A 452 -12.11 1.62 3.24
C ARG A 452 -12.40 0.15 3.42
N LEU A 453 -11.60 -0.68 2.75
CA LEU A 453 -11.49 -2.10 3.02
C LEU A 453 -10.28 -2.32 3.94
N GLU A 454 -10.51 -2.84 5.14
CA GLU A 454 -9.43 -3.30 6.01
C GLU A 454 -9.14 -4.78 5.75
N VAL A 455 -7.87 -5.10 5.55
CA VAL A 455 -7.38 -6.43 5.23
C VAL A 455 -6.47 -6.88 6.36
N ALA A 456 -6.94 -7.84 7.16
CA ALA A 456 -6.11 -8.53 8.13
C ALA A 456 -5.40 -9.72 7.46
N VAL A 457 -4.11 -9.89 7.74
CA VAL A 457 -3.29 -10.93 7.12
C VAL A 457 -2.68 -11.83 8.19
N ASP A 458 -2.91 -13.12 8.02
CA ASP A 458 -2.33 -14.22 8.77
C ASP A 458 -1.48 -15.08 7.83
N TYR A 459 -0.32 -15.53 8.29
CA TYR A 459 0.65 -16.26 7.48
C TYR A 459 0.70 -17.73 7.90
N GLN A 460 0.34 -18.62 6.99
CA GLN A 460 0.36 -20.07 7.18
C GLN A 460 1.75 -20.65 6.90
N CYS A 461 2.66 -20.43 7.85
CA CYS A 461 4.07 -20.81 7.76
C CYS A 461 4.38 -22.12 8.48
N ASP A 462 3.69 -22.38 9.58
CA ASP A 462 3.89 -23.56 10.41
C ASP A 462 2.98 -24.70 9.96
N CYS A 463 3.47 -25.94 10.06
CA CYS A 463 2.67 -27.12 9.82
C CYS A 463 1.80 -27.48 11.02
N SER A 464 0.63 -28.07 10.80
CA SER A 464 -0.27 -28.42 11.90
C SER A 464 0.33 -29.50 12.82
N CYS A 465 1.06 -30.45 12.24
CA CYS A 465 1.83 -31.47 12.95
C CYS A 465 2.93 -30.93 13.87
N SER A 466 3.43 -29.71 13.65
CA SER A 466 4.48 -29.11 14.50
C SER A 466 3.99 -28.79 15.91
N ARG A 467 2.67 -28.69 16.11
CA ARG A 467 2.04 -28.50 17.43
C ARG A 467 2.14 -29.75 18.32
N THR A 468 2.36 -30.91 17.72
CA THR A 468 2.47 -32.20 18.42
C THR A 468 3.90 -32.71 18.51
N ALA A 469 4.89 -31.83 18.31
CA ALA A 469 6.30 -32.18 18.40
C ALA A 469 6.65 -32.73 19.80
N GLN A 470 7.48 -33.78 19.83
CA GLN A 470 7.89 -34.46 21.06
C GLN A 470 9.39 -34.32 21.25
N VAL A 471 9.80 -33.59 22.29
CA VAL A 471 11.21 -33.49 22.71
C VAL A 471 11.61 -34.80 23.40
N ASN A 472 12.84 -35.26 23.17
CA ASN A 472 13.37 -36.52 23.69
C ASN A 472 12.48 -37.72 23.36
N SER A 473 11.99 -37.76 22.12
CA SER A 473 11.10 -38.85 21.68
C SER A 473 11.88 -40.16 21.61
N SER A 474 11.27 -41.25 22.08
CA SER A 474 11.83 -42.60 21.93
C SER A 474 12.00 -43.01 20.46
N LEU A 475 11.24 -42.40 19.54
CA LEU A 475 11.39 -42.57 18.10
C LEU A 475 12.71 -41.99 17.56
N CYS A 476 13.35 -41.09 18.30
CA CYS A 476 14.63 -40.46 17.95
C CYS A 476 15.73 -40.86 18.95
N ASN A 477 15.70 -42.10 19.45
CA ASN A 477 16.60 -42.64 20.48
C ASN A 477 16.69 -41.80 21.77
N SER A 478 15.68 -40.98 22.05
CA SER A 478 15.68 -39.99 23.13
C SER A 478 16.78 -38.92 23.02
N ILE A 479 17.44 -38.80 21.85
CA ILE A 479 18.52 -37.84 21.54
C ILE A 479 18.07 -36.95 20.38
N GLY A 480 16.92 -36.30 20.56
CA GLY A 480 16.33 -35.45 19.54
C GLY A 480 14.84 -35.22 19.70
N MET A 481 14.32 -34.37 18.83
CA MET A 481 12.91 -34.01 18.78
C MET A 481 12.23 -34.67 17.58
N TYR A 482 11.14 -35.40 17.83
CA TYR A 482 10.28 -35.91 16.76
C TYR A 482 9.30 -34.83 16.35
N ASN A 483 9.35 -34.41 15.08
CA ASN A 483 8.48 -33.39 14.52
C ASN A 483 7.99 -33.80 13.12
N CYS A 484 6.67 -33.78 12.90
CA CYS A 484 6.07 -34.00 11.58
C CYS A 484 6.59 -35.25 10.82
N GLY A 485 6.82 -36.38 11.49
CA GLY A 485 7.29 -37.60 10.84
C GLY A 485 8.81 -37.72 10.67
N THR A 486 9.59 -36.73 11.14
CA THR A 486 11.06 -36.75 11.10
C THR A 486 11.67 -36.46 12.46
N CYS A 487 12.90 -36.92 12.67
CA CYS A 487 13.70 -36.62 13.85
C CYS A 487 14.63 -35.42 13.57
N ARG A 488 14.60 -34.42 14.45
CA ARG A 488 15.63 -33.38 14.54
C ARG A 488 16.58 -33.75 15.69
N CYS A 489 17.74 -34.29 15.33
CA CYS A 489 18.74 -34.77 16.28
C CYS A 489 19.45 -33.63 17.01
N GLU A 490 19.96 -33.93 18.20
CA GLU A 490 20.86 -33.01 18.91
C GLU A 490 22.21 -32.87 18.18
N PRO A 491 22.95 -31.76 18.38
CA PRO A 491 24.26 -31.58 17.77
C PRO A 491 25.20 -32.76 18.04
N GLY A 492 25.86 -33.27 16.99
CA GLY A 492 26.73 -34.45 17.07
C GLY A 492 26.04 -35.79 16.79
N TYR A 493 24.72 -35.82 16.54
CA TYR A 493 23.97 -37.03 16.18
C TYR A 493 23.27 -36.89 14.83
N LEU A 494 23.26 -37.98 14.06
CA LEU A 494 22.76 -38.05 12.68
C LEU A 494 21.94 -39.32 12.45
N GLY A 495 21.28 -39.40 11.30
CA GLY A 495 20.44 -40.54 10.90
C GLY A 495 18.95 -40.25 11.01
N ALA A 496 18.11 -41.16 10.50
CA ALA A 496 16.66 -40.96 10.48
C ALA A 496 16.02 -41.00 11.88
N HIS A 497 16.71 -41.62 12.84
CA HIS A 497 16.30 -41.83 14.23
C HIS A 497 17.38 -41.36 15.23
N CYS A 498 18.36 -40.56 14.79
CA CYS A 498 19.49 -40.10 15.62
C CYS A 498 20.35 -41.26 16.16
N GLU A 499 20.56 -42.28 15.33
CA GLU A 499 21.27 -43.50 15.66
C GLU A 499 22.79 -43.44 15.49
N CYS A 500 23.31 -42.44 14.76
CA CYS A 500 24.73 -42.30 14.46
C CYS A 500 25.36 -41.13 15.22
N GLN A 501 26.60 -41.27 15.66
CA GLN A 501 27.41 -40.15 16.16
C GLN A 501 28.30 -39.56 15.04
N GLU A 502 28.44 -38.24 15.03
CA GLU A 502 29.27 -37.51 14.06
C GLU A 502 30.72 -37.97 14.13
N GLY A 503 31.28 -38.40 12.99
CA GLY A 503 32.64 -38.96 12.89
C GLY A 503 32.73 -40.49 12.94
N GLU A 504 31.63 -41.22 13.17
CA GLU A 504 31.61 -42.67 13.00
C GLU A 504 31.66 -43.06 11.51
N ALA A 505 32.84 -43.44 11.04
CA ALA A 505 33.06 -43.93 9.70
C ALA A 505 32.44 -45.32 9.51
N SER A 506 31.17 -45.39 9.12
CA SER A 506 30.65 -46.57 8.43
C SER A 506 31.21 -46.57 7.01
N SER A 507 32.30 -47.31 6.82
CA SER A 507 33.01 -47.50 5.55
C SER A 507 32.20 -48.20 4.45
N MET A 508 30.87 -48.29 4.56
CA MET A 508 30.07 -49.23 3.76
C MET A 508 29.13 -48.67 2.71
N TYR A 509 28.77 -47.37 2.65
CA TYR A 509 27.87 -46.87 1.57
C TYR A 509 28.09 -45.41 1.11
N LEU A 510 29.26 -45.11 0.52
CA LEU A 510 29.53 -43.83 -0.18
C LEU A 510 28.57 -43.52 -1.35
N SER A 511 27.84 -44.52 -1.84
CA SER A 511 26.87 -44.35 -2.93
C SER A 511 25.64 -43.54 -2.53
N ALA A 512 25.25 -43.51 -1.25
CA ALA A 512 24.06 -42.83 -0.77
C ALA A 512 24.21 -41.30 -0.74
N CYS A 513 25.43 -40.79 -0.64
CA CYS A 513 25.77 -39.36 -0.63
C CYS A 513 26.17 -38.83 -2.02
N ARG A 514 25.79 -39.54 -3.09
CA ARG A 514 26.14 -39.21 -4.45
C ARG A 514 24.87 -39.14 -5.30
N GLU A 515 24.66 -38.00 -5.97
CA GLU A 515 23.47 -37.75 -6.79
C GLU A 515 23.35 -38.73 -7.98
N ALA A 516 24.46 -39.04 -8.64
CA ALA A 516 24.52 -39.99 -9.76
C ALA A 516 25.92 -40.62 -9.89
N GLU A 517 26.02 -41.80 -10.50
CA GLU A 517 27.32 -42.42 -10.80
C GLU A 517 28.20 -41.46 -11.62
N GLY A 518 29.46 -41.28 -11.20
CA GLY A 518 30.40 -40.31 -11.79
C GLY A 518 30.39 -38.89 -11.19
N LYS A 519 29.36 -38.47 -10.43
CA LYS A 519 29.38 -37.18 -9.70
C LYS A 519 30.19 -37.27 -8.40
N GLN A 520 30.68 -36.11 -7.93
CA GLN A 520 31.39 -36.02 -6.64
C GLN A 520 30.44 -36.29 -5.46
N VAL A 521 30.98 -36.86 -4.39
CA VAL A 521 30.24 -37.05 -3.13
C VAL A 521 29.90 -35.67 -2.56
N CYS A 522 28.64 -35.47 -2.16
CA CYS A 522 28.14 -34.18 -1.65
C CYS A 522 28.50 -32.97 -2.53
N SER A 523 28.50 -33.16 -3.86
CA SER A 523 28.86 -32.13 -4.85
C SER A 523 30.24 -31.47 -4.63
N GLY A 524 31.11 -32.10 -3.86
CA GLY A 524 32.40 -31.53 -3.43
C GLY A 524 32.29 -30.37 -2.43
N ARG A 525 31.09 -30.10 -1.91
CA ARG A 525 30.78 -28.99 -0.99
C ARG A 525 30.36 -29.47 0.40
N GLY A 526 30.73 -30.70 0.76
CA GLY A 526 30.42 -31.29 2.06
C GLY A 526 31.05 -32.66 2.28
N GLU A 527 30.83 -33.22 3.47
CA GLU A 527 31.32 -34.54 3.88
C GLU A 527 30.16 -35.52 4.04
N CYS A 528 30.37 -36.78 3.63
CA CYS A 528 29.36 -37.82 3.79
C CYS A 528 29.55 -38.52 5.15
N SER A 529 28.58 -38.35 6.04
CA SER A 529 28.55 -38.97 7.36
C SER A 529 27.20 -39.63 7.58
N CYS A 530 27.16 -40.88 8.04
CA CYS A 530 25.92 -41.65 8.26
C CYS A 530 24.96 -41.63 7.04
N ASN A 531 25.49 -41.82 5.82
CA ASN A 531 24.74 -41.79 4.55
C ASN A 531 24.00 -40.46 4.24
N GLN A 532 24.42 -39.36 4.87
CA GLN A 532 23.90 -38.01 4.62
C GLN A 532 25.05 -37.03 4.38
N CYS A 533 24.79 -35.97 3.62
CA CYS A 533 25.77 -34.93 3.33
C CYS A 533 25.72 -33.80 4.37
N LEU A 534 26.87 -33.50 4.97
CA LEU A 534 27.10 -32.33 5.82
C LEU A 534 27.76 -31.24 4.97
N CYS A 535 27.01 -30.19 4.64
CA CYS A 535 27.50 -29.10 3.79
C CYS A 535 28.45 -28.18 4.55
N TYR A 536 29.52 -27.75 3.88
CA TYR A 536 30.47 -26.80 4.46
C TYR A 536 29.83 -25.44 4.70
N GLU A 537 30.27 -24.78 5.78
CA GLU A 537 29.94 -23.38 6.02
C GLU A 537 30.61 -22.48 4.97
N SER A 538 29.93 -21.40 4.58
CA SER A 538 30.43 -20.43 3.61
C SER A 538 30.27 -19.01 4.14
N GLU A 539 31.27 -18.16 3.88
CA GLU A 539 31.22 -16.74 4.22
C GLU A 539 30.25 -15.95 3.32
N PHE A 540 29.86 -16.52 2.17
CA PHE A 540 28.99 -15.87 1.19
C PHE A 540 27.50 -16.11 1.41
N GLY A 541 27.15 -17.11 2.23
CA GLY A 541 25.77 -17.51 2.54
C GLY A 541 25.67 -18.99 2.87
N LYS A 542 24.50 -19.61 2.67
CA LYS A 542 24.24 -20.99 3.06
C LYS A 542 24.33 -21.94 1.86
N ILE A 543 25.09 -23.02 2.02
CA ILE A 543 25.07 -24.18 1.13
C ILE A 543 24.08 -25.19 1.73
N TYR A 544 23.18 -25.71 0.90
CA TYR A 544 22.14 -26.65 1.29
C TYR A 544 21.85 -27.64 0.14
N GLY A 545 20.93 -28.58 0.33
CA GLY A 545 20.75 -29.67 -0.63
C GLY A 545 20.95 -31.04 0.02
N SER A 546 20.31 -32.09 -0.50
CA SER A 546 20.56 -33.47 -0.03
C SER A 546 21.98 -33.93 -0.36
N PHE A 547 22.60 -33.31 -1.37
CA PHE A 547 23.96 -33.54 -1.83
C PHE A 547 24.78 -32.23 -1.85
N CYS A 548 24.39 -31.21 -1.07
CA CYS A 548 25.04 -29.89 -1.02
C CYS A 548 25.16 -29.18 -2.39
N GLU A 549 24.14 -29.36 -3.22
CA GLU A 549 24.06 -28.88 -4.60
C GLU A 549 23.49 -27.46 -4.74
N CYS A 550 22.86 -26.92 -3.69
CA CYS A 550 22.20 -25.62 -3.69
C CYS A 550 22.94 -24.59 -2.83
N ASP A 551 22.80 -23.31 -3.19
CA ASP A 551 23.30 -22.18 -2.40
C ASP A 551 22.42 -20.94 -2.59
N ASP A 552 22.43 -20.02 -1.63
CA ASP A 552 21.60 -18.80 -1.66
C ASP A 552 22.33 -17.56 -2.22
N PHE A 553 23.54 -17.72 -2.76
CA PHE A 553 24.41 -16.59 -3.15
C PHE A 553 24.87 -16.57 -4.61
N SER A 554 24.65 -17.63 -5.38
CA SER A 554 25.10 -17.75 -6.78
C SER A 554 24.09 -17.24 -7.83
N CYS A 555 22.98 -16.62 -7.42
CA CYS A 555 22.03 -16.01 -8.36
C CYS A 555 22.67 -14.86 -9.17
N SER A 556 22.08 -14.53 -10.32
CA SER A 556 22.58 -13.45 -11.16
C SER A 556 22.52 -12.08 -10.46
N ARG A 557 23.53 -11.24 -10.74
CA ARG A 557 23.65 -9.89 -10.17
C ARG A 557 23.42 -8.83 -11.24
N HIS A 558 22.70 -7.78 -10.88
CA HIS A 558 22.61 -6.57 -11.68
C HIS A 558 23.09 -5.39 -10.84
N LYS A 559 24.09 -4.66 -11.35
CA LYS A 559 24.78 -3.58 -10.62
C LYS A 559 25.30 -4.01 -9.24
N GLY A 560 25.84 -5.22 -9.15
CA GLY A 560 26.39 -5.78 -7.89
C GLY A 560 25.34 -6.34 -6.91
N VAL A 561 24.05 -6.06 -7.12
CA VAL A 561 22.97 -6.55 -6.25
C VAL A 561 22.41 -7.86 -6.78
N LEU A 562 22.35 -8.87 -5.91
CA LEU A 562 21.77 -10.18 -6.19
C LEU A 562 20.28 -10.03 -6.56
N CYS A 563 19.85 -10.63 -7.67
CA CYS A 563 18.47 -10.55 -8.17
C CYS A 563 17.91 -9.13 -8.29
N SER A 564 18.77 -8.12 -8.49
CA SER A 564 18.37 -6.69 -8.49
C SER A 564 17.65 -6.24 -7.21
N GLY A 565 17.87 -6.90 -6.07
CA GLY A 565 17.21 -6.58 -4.80
C GLY A 565 15.76 -7.08 -4.70
N ARG A 566 15.33 -7.95 -5.63
CA ARG A 566 14.03 -8.64 -5.55
C ARG A 566 14.30 -10.03 -4.97
N ASN A 567 13.93 -10.24 -3.71
CA ASN A 567 14.24 -11.41 -2.86
C ASN A 567 13.66 -12.78 -3.32
N VAL A 568 13.46 -13.01 -4.62
CA VAL A 568 12.92 -14.28 -5.12
C VAL A 568 14.09 -15.20 -5.51
N PHE A 569 14.38 -16.15 -4.63
CA PHE A 569 15.28 -17.26 -4.89
C PHE A 569 14.48 -18.45 -5.42
N HIS A 570 14.41 -18.61 -6.74
CA HIS A 570 13.94 -19.86 -7.34
C HIS A 570 15.09 -20.45 -8.14
N LEU A 571 15.77 -21.44 -7.54
CA LEU A 571 16.76 -22.24 -8.24
C LEU A 571 16.05 -23.41 -8.91
N SER A 572 15.81 -23.27 -10.21
CA SER A 572 15.68 -24.43 -11.10
C SER A 572 17.08 -24.95 -11.39
N ALA A 573 17.46 -26.08 -10.78
CA ALA A 573 18.64 -26.84 -11.18
C ALA A 573 18.40 -27.47 -12.55
N HIS A 574 18.60 -26.71 -13.63
CA HIS A 574 18.79 -27.24 -14.96
C HIS A 574 19.82 -26.41 -15.72
N HIS A 575 21.05 -26.93 -15.73
CA HIS A 575 21.90 -26.89 -16.92
C HIS A 575 22.41 -28.30 -17.22
#